data_AF-A0A495YTK0-F1
#
_entry.id   AF-A0A495YTK0-F1
#
_cell.length_a   1.000
_cell.length_b   1.000
_cell.length_c   1.000
_cell.angle_alpha   90.00
_cell.angle_beta   90.00
_cell.angle_gamma   90.00
#
_symmetry.space_group_name_H-M   'P 1'
#
loop_
_entity.id
_entity.type
_entity.pdbx_description
1 polymer ?
#
loop_
_entity_poly.entity_id
_entity_poly.type
_entity_poly.pdbx_seq_one_letter_code
_entity_poly.pdbx_strand_id
1 'polypeptide(L)' 'MGYDVRVTLRENWFDERGPKIDIDEWKALVLADPDMRLDGCASAVVGDGSVLRVDQSPPTRHAGKSYLDCR' A
#
# COMPACT_ATOMS: atom_id res chain seq x y z
N MET A 1 -17.63 -21.61 0.34
CA MET A 1 -16.61 -22.40 -0.39
C MET A 1 -15.26 -21.87 0.05
N GLY A 2 -14.42 -22.71 0.70
CA GLY A 2 -13.13 -22.29 1.23
C GLY A 2 -12.02 -22.60 0.23
N TYR A 3 -11.21 -21.60 -0.13
CA TYR A 3 -10.04 -21.80 -0.98
C TYR A 3 -8.81 -22.08 -0.13
N ASP A 4 -8.02 -23.09 -0.50
CA ASP A 4 -6.67 -23.32 0.03
C ASP A 4 -5.72 -22.30 -0.64
N VAL A 5 -5.59 -21.12 -0.03
CA VAL A 5 -4.70 -20.07 -0.53
C VAL A 5 -3.29 -20.36 -0.03
N ARG A 6 -2.45 -20.95 -0.90
CA ARG A 6 -1.03 -21.14 -0.64
C ARG A 6 -0.25 -19.94 -1.14
N VAL A 7 0.09 -19.02 -0.24
CA VAL A 7 1.02 -17.94 -0.56
C VAL A 7 2.44 -18.49 -0.49
N THR A 8 3.07 -18.71 -1.64
CA THR A 8 4.51 -18.97 -1.71
C THR A 8 5.25 -17.67 -1.39
N LEU A 9 6.06 -17.69 -0.32
CA LEU A 9 6.84 -16.55 0.17
C LEU A 9 7.63 -15.86 -0.96
N ARG A 10 7.79 -14.54 -0.80
CA ARG A 10 8.48 -13.60 -1.71
C ARG A 10 9.78 -14.15 -2.33
N GLU A 11 10.51 -14.98 -1.60
CA GLU A 11 11.77 -15.61 -2.02
C GLU A 11 11.64 -16.43 -3.31
N ASN A 12 10.43 -16.91 -3.66
CA ASN A 12 10.17 -17.68 -4.87
C ASN A 12 9.41 -16.88 -5.95
N TRP A 13 9.21 -15.57 -5.76
CA TRP A 13 8.37 -14.74 -6.63
C TRP A 13 9.07 -13.48 -7.12
N PHE A 14 10.40 -13.49 -7.17
CA PHE A 14 11.18 -12.48 -7.88
C PHE A 14 12.04 -13.17 -8.94
N ASP A 15 11.88 -12.77 -10.20
CA ASP A 15 12.82 -13.14 -11.26
C ASP A 15 13.81 -11.98 -11.42
N GLU A 16 15.10 -12.21 -11.20
CA GLU A 16 16.15 -11.21 -11.43
C GLU A 16 16.20 -10.73 -12.89
N ARG A 17 15.69 -11.55 -13.82
CA ARG A 17 15.61 -11.26 -15.25
C ARG A 17 14.23 -10.76 -15.68
N GLY A 18 13.29 -10.64 -14.75
CA GLY A 18 11.96 -10.12 -15.02
C GLY A 18 11.98 -8.63 -15.38
N PRO A 19 10.91 -8.11 -16.01
CA PRO A 19 10.76 -6.68 -16.23
C PRO A 19 10.87 -5.92 -14.91
N LYS A 20 11.72 -4.90 -14.88
CA LYS A 20 11.83 -4.00 -13.73
C LYS A 20 10.88 -2.83 -13.97
N ILE A 21 10.00 -2.58 -13.01
CA ILE A 21 9.15 -1.39 -13.00
C ILE A 21 9.78 -0.34 -12.10
N ASP A 22 9.97 0.86 -12.64
CA ASP A 22 10.41 1.99 -11.82
C ASP A 22 9.26 2.55 -10.98
N ILE A 23 9.57 3.26 -9.89
CA ILE A 23 8.56 3.87 -9.04
C ILE A 23 7.70 4.90 -9.79
N ASP A 24 8.29 5.65 -10.72
CA ASP A 24 7.55 6.66 -11.48
C ASP A 24 6.68 6.01 -12.57
N GLU A 25 7.15 4.91 -13.16
CA GLU A 25 6.35 4.08 -14.07
C GLU A 25 5.14 3.48 -13.34
N TRP A 26 5.36 2.94 -12.14
CA TRP A 26 4.27 2.40 -11.32
C TRP A 26 3.23 3.47 -10.94
N LYS A 27 3.67 4.66 -10.52
CA LYS A 27 2.74 5.77 -10.23
C LYS A 27 1.94 6.17 -11.46
N ALA A 28 2.57 6.21 -12.64
CA ALA A 28 1.88 6.54 -13.88
C ALA A 28 0.78 5.51 -14.22
N LEU A 29 1.04 4.22 -13.99
CA LEU A 29 0.04 3.17 -14.15
C LEU A 29 -1.14 3.35 -13.19
N VAL A 30 -0.88 3.60 -11.91
CA VAL A 30 -1.93 3.81 -10.89
C VAL A 30 -2.77 5.05 -11.22
N LEU A 31 -2.16 6.13 -11.70
CA LEU A 31 -2.88 7.35 -12.08
C LEU A 31 -3.71 7.20 -13.36
N ALA A 32 -3.34 6.26 -14.24
CA ALA A 32 -4.06 6.01 -15.48
C ALA A 32 -5.30 5.13 -15.29
N ASP A 33 -5.37 4.37 -14.18
CA ASP A 33 -6.48 3.47 -13.87
C ASP A 33 -7.42 4.08 -12.81
N PRO A 34 -8.68 4.41 -13.15
CA PRO A 34 -9.63 5.02 -12.22
C PRO A 34 -10.07 4.09 -11.08
N ASP A 35 -9.89 2.77 -11.24
CA ASP A 35 -10.18 1.80 -10.18
C ASP A 35 -9.00 1.62 -9.22
N MET A 36 -7.82 2.13 -9.57
CA MET A 36 -6.64 2.13 -8.71
C MET A 36 -6.52 3.45 -7.94
N ARG A 37 -5.97 3.36 -6.71
CA ARG A 37 -5.78 4.54 -5.86
C ARG A 37 -4.43 4.49 -5.16
N LEU A 38 -3.72 5.62 -5.22
CA LEU A 38 -2.49 5.84 -4.46
C LEU A 38 -2.80 6.68 -3.24
N ASP A 39 -3.17 6.02 -2.13
CA ASP A 39 -3.46 6.69 -0.88
C ASP A 39 -2.20 6.88 -0.03
N GLY A 40 -2.12 8.02 0.65
CA GLY A 40 -1.02 8.31 1.59
C GLY A 40 -1.09 7.53 2.91
N CYS A 41 -2.06 6.61 3.04
CA CYS A 41 -2.27 5.80 4.23
C CYS A 41 -2.83 4.42 3.87
N ALA A 42 -2.48 3.42 4.66
CA ALA A 42 -3.12 2.11 4.63
C ALA A 42 -4.10 2.00 5.81
N SER A 43 -5.28 1.42 5.59
CA SER A 43 -6.23 1.15 6.68
C SER A 43 -6.82 -0.26 6.61
N ALA A 44 -7.11 -0.85 7.76
CA ALA A 44 -7.72 -2.16 7.89
C ALA A 44 -8.65 -2.22 9.11
N VAL A 45 -9.79 -2.90 8.97
CA VAL A 45 -10.64 -3.24 10.11
C VAL A 45 -10.05 -4.47 10.80
N VAL A 46 -9.78 -4.37 12.10
CA VAL A 46 -9.26 -5.46 12.93
C VAL A 46 -10.39 -6.17 13.68
N GLY A 47 -10.09 -7.32 14.31
CA GLY A 47 -11.10 -8.28 14.78
C GLY A 47 -12.12 -7.79 15.82
N ASP A 48 -11.88 -6.64 16.45
CA ASP A 48 -12.81 -5.97 17.37
C ASP A 48 -13.68 -4.90 16.69
N GLY A 49 -13.55 -4.73 15.37
CA GLY A 49 -14.21 -3.67 14.59
C GLY A 49 -13.46 -2.34 14.61
N SER A 50 -12.33 -2.25 15.31
CA SER A 50 -11.48 -1.06 15.28
C SER A 50 -10.80 -0.91 13.91
N VAL A 51 -10.48 0.33 13.52
CA VAL A 51 -9.74 0.60 12.27
C VAL A 51 -8.28 0.89 12.59
N LEU A 52 -7.39 0.00 12.18
CA LEU A 52 -5.95 0.24 12.15
C LEU A 52 -5.62 1.14 10.97
N ARG A 53 -4.91 2.26 11.21
CA ARG A 53 -4.43 3.17 10.17
C ARG A 53 -2.92 3.33 10.28
N VAL A 54 -2.25 3.34 9.14
CA VAL A 54 -0.81 3.54 9.00
C VAL A 54 -0.58 4.59 7.92
N ASP A 55 -0.16 5.78 8.33
CA ASP A 55 0.17 6.86 7.41
C ASP A 55 1.60 6.73 6.90
N GLN A 56 1.83 7.11 5.64
CA GLN A 56 3.17 7.32 5.12
C GLN A 56 3.72 8.66 5.64
N SER A 57 4.11 8.72 6.90
CA SER A 57 4.84 9.88 7.47
C SER A 57 6.32 9.55 7.62
N PRO A 58 7.25 10.42 7.17
CA PRO A 58 8.65 10.31 7.59
C PRO A 58 8.75 10.58 9.10
N PRO A 59 9.59 9.83 9.85
CA PRO A 59 9.69 10.01 11.30
C PRO A 59 10.34 11.37 11.59
N THR A 60 9.53 12.41 11.78
CA THR A 60 10.04 13.71 12.24
C THR A 60 9.26 14.16 13.46
N ARG A 61 10.00 14.29 14.57
CA ARG A 61 9.52 14.87 15.82
C ARG A 61 9.15 16.34 15.60
N HIS A 62 8.04 16.72 16.23
CA HIS A 62 7.56 18.06 16.56
C HIS A 62 6.75 18.87 15.55
N ALA A 63 5.70 19.42 16.14
CA ALA A 63 4.99 20.65 15.81
C ALA A 63 3.97 20.60 14.68
N GLY A 64 2.76 20.16 15.07
CA GLY A 64 1.51 20.86 14.81
C GLY A 64 1.31 21.43 13.41
N LYS A 65 0.69 20.63 12.54
CA LYS A 65 -0.13 21.07 11.39
C LYS A 65 -1.06 19.92 11.04
N SER A 66 -2.35 20.22 10.89
CA SER A 66 -3.40 19.26 10.52
C SER A 66 -2.99 18.53 9.25
N TYR A 67 -2.85 17.21 9.33
CA TYR A 67 -2.56 16.40 8.16
C TYR A 67 -3.85 16.15 7.40
N LEU A 68 -3.76 16.33 6.08
CA LEU A 68 -4.84 16.16 5.11
C LEU A 68 -5.55 14.82 5.32
N ASP A 69 -6.88 14.89 5.33
CA ASP A 69 -7.79 13.76 5.42
C ASP A 69 -7.51 12.79 4.24
N CYS A 70 -7.22 11.52 4.55
CA CYS A 70 -7.21 10.46 3.54
C CYS A 70 -8.64 10.33 2.99
N ARG A 71 -8.81 10.63 1.70
CA ARG A 71 -10.12 10.57 1.04
C ARG A 71 -10.45 9.17 0.55
#